data_AF-A0A317WKR9-F1
#
_entry.id   AF-A0A317WKR9-F1
#
_cell.length_a   1.000
_cell.length_b   1.000
_cell.length_c   1.000
_cell.angle_alpha   90.00
_cell.angle_beta   90.00
_cell.angle_gamma   90.00
#
_symmetry.space_group_name_H-M   'P 1'
#
loop_
_entity.id
_entity.type
_entity.pdbx_description
1 polymer ?
#
loop_
_entity_poly.entity_id
_entity_poly.type
_entity_poly.pdbx_seq_one_letter_code
_entity_poly.pdbx_strand_id
1 'polypeptide(L)'
;QLCSMGLKEEPVVRFAFEALAWGTYIDTWDAMWEVVRRVDRPNFGVCLDTFNIAGRVWADPASGDGRTPDADMALAESLERLVRTVDVKKVFYVQVVDAEKMEQPLLPGHPFHVDGQPPRMSWSRNARTFLYETDRGAYMPVVEVARVILKGLKYEGWVSMELFSRTMADPDPTVPRSHSQRAIRAWEQLAKELDL
;
A
#
# COMPACT_ATOMS: atom_id res chain seq x y z
N GLN A 1 -2.71 20.51 -17.17
CA GLN A 1 -1.53 20.86 -17.98
C GLN A 1 -0.54 19.69 -18.09
N LEU A 2 -0.09 19.09 -16.99
CA LEU A 2 0.87 17.97 -16.98
C LEU A 2 0.46 16.77 -17.85
N CYS A 3 -0.79 16.31 -17.77
CA CYS A 3 -1.24 15.17 -18.58
C CYS A 3 -1.14 15.45 -20.09
N SER A 4 -1.41 16.67 -20.54
CA SER A 4 -1.22 17.08 -21.94
C SER A 4 0.24 17.14 -22.35
N MET A 5 1.16 17.43 -21.42
CA MET A 5 2.61 17.38 -21.68
C MET A 5 3.07 15.92 -21.79
N GLY A 6 2.68 15.06 -20.84
CA GLY A 6 3.05 13.64 -20.87
C GLY A 6 2.55 12.88 -22.09
N LEU A 7 1.43 13.30 -22.69
CA LEU A 7 0.93 12.73 -23.96
C LEU A 7 1.78 13.08 -25.18
N LYS A 8 2.66 14.08 -25.10
CA LYS A 8 3.55 14.49 -26.19
C LYS A 8 4.91 13.78 -26.16
N GLU A 9 5.22 13.08 -25.07
CA GLU A 9 6.48 12.36 -24.90
C GLU A 9 6.44 11.00 -25.60
N GLU A 10 7.62 10.51 -25.99
CA GLU A 10 7.83 9.18 -26.55
C GLU A 10 8.87 8.42 -25.70
N PRO A 11 8.48 7.45 -24.86
CA PRO A 11 7.10 6.95 -24.67
C PRO A 11 6.20 7.90 -23.87
N VAL A 12 4.88 7.76 -24.04
CA VAL A 12 3.86 8.54 -23.30
C VAL A 12 4.09 8.41 -21.80
N VAL A 13 4.20 9.55 -21.12
CA VAL A 13 4.33 9.59 -19.65
C VAL A 13 2.95 9.43 -19.01
N ARG A 14 2.85 8.42 -18.13
CA ARG A 14 1.67 8.13 -17.30
C ARG A 14 1.90 8.65 -15.88
N PHE A 15 0.84 9.18 -15.28
CA PHE A 15 0.81 9.69 -13.91
C PHE A 15 -0.08 8.80 -13.07
N ALA A 16 0.48 8.18 -12.03
CA ALA A 16 -0.26 7.40 -11.06
C ALA A 16 -0.42 8.22 -9.77
N PHE A 17 -1.66 8.51 -9.38
CA PHE A 17 -1.95 9.04 -8.05
C PHE A 17 -1.88 7.90 -7.04
N GLU A 18 -1.27 8.14 -5.88
CA GLU A 18 -1.28 7.21 -4.75
C GLU A 18 -1.85 7.90 -3.50
N ALA A 19 -2.85 7.29 -2.86
CA ALA A 19 -3.40 7.75 -1.59
C ALA A 19 -2.61 7.14 -0.43
N LEU A 20 -1.75 7.93 0.20
CA LEU A 20 -1.02 7.50 1.39
C LEU A 20 -1.96 7.46 2.60
N ALA A 21 -1.86 6.44 3.46
CA ALA A 21 -2.73 6.28 4.65
C ALA A 21 -2.62 7.41 5.70
N TRP A 22 -1.73 8.38 5.46
CA TRP A 22 -1.48 9.57 6.27
C TRP A 22 -1.55 10.86 5.45
N GLY A 23 -2.15 10.82 4.25
CA GLY A 23 -2.30 11.99 3.40
C GLY A 23 -3.12 13.09 4.07
N THR A 24 -2.72 14.35 3.89
CA THR A 24 -3.40 15.49 4.54
C THR A 24 -4.81 15.75 4.00
N TYR A 25 -5.00 15.55 2.69
CA TYR A 25 -6.28 15.84 2.01
C TYR A 25 -6.95 14.59 1.45
N ILE A 26 -6.15 13.59 1.05
CA ILE A 26 -6.59 12.36 0.40
C ILE A 26 -5.76 11.24 1.01
N ASP A 27 -6.42 10.38 1.77
CA ASP A 27 -5.80 9.28 2.50
C ASP A 27 -6.53 7.94 2.28
N THR A 28 -7.58 7.92 1.46
CA THR A 28 -8.34 6.72 1.09
C THR A 28 -8.35 6.50 -0.43
N TRP A 29 -8.51 5.25 -0.85
CA TRP A 29 -8.53 4.90 -2.27
C TRP A 29 -9.72 5.51 -3.03
N ASP A 30 -10.87 5.64 -2.37
CA ASP A 30 -12.10 6.16 -2.96
C ASP A 30 -12.05 7.67 -3.16
N ALA A 31 -11.47 8.42 -2.22
CA ALA A 31 -11.20 9.85 -2.39
C ALA A 31 -10.19 10.11 -3.53
N MET A 32 -9.14 9.28 -3.65
CA MET A 32 -8.23 9.32 -4.79
C MET A 32 -8.95 9.00 -6.10
N TRP A 33 -9.85 8.02 -6.09
CA TRP A 33 -10.61 7.65 -7.27
C TRP A 33 -11.49 8.79 -7.78
N GLU A 34 -12.12 9.56 -6.89
CA GLU A 34 -12.86 10.76 -7.26
C GLU A 34 -11.98 11.81 -7.95
N VAL A 35 -10.71 11.95 -7.55
CA VAL A 35 -9.76 12.81 -8.27
C VAL A 35 -9.47 12.27 -9.67
N VAL A 36 -9.21 10.97 -9.81
CA VAL A 36 -8.92 10.35 -11.11
C VAL A 36 -10.09 10.50 -12.07
N ARG A 37 -11.32 10.34 -11.58
CA ARG A 37 -12.56 10.57 -12.31
C ARG A 37 -12.72 12.02 -12.75
N ARG A 38 -12.35 12.99 -11.92
CA ARG A 38 -12.44 14.42 -12.25
C ARG A 38 -11.35 14.87 -13.23
N VAL A 39 -10.15 14.28 -13.14
CA VAL A 39 -9.06 14.56 -14.07
C VAL A 39 -9.39 14.01 -15.45
N ASP A 40 -9.93 12.78 -15.53
CA ASP A 40 -10.42 12.13 -16.75
C ASP A 40 -9.45 12.20 -17.95
N ARG A 41 -8.19 11.80 -17.73
CA ARG A 41 -7.16 11.74 -18.80
C ARG A 41 -6.65 10.32 -19.00
N PRO A 42 -6.39 9.87 -20.24
CA PRO A 42 -5.97 8.49 -20.50
C PRO A 42 -4.62 8.14 -19.86
N ASN A 43 -3.73 9.12 -19.67
CA ASN A 43 -2.44 8.94 -19.01
C ASN A 43 -2.44 9.36 -17.52
N PHE A 44 -3.62 9.46 -16.89
CA PHE A 44 -3.76 9.70 -15.46
C PHE A 44 -4.59 8.58 -14.83
N GLY A 45 -4.00 7.92 -13.84
CA GLY A 45 -4.54 6.72 -13.21
C GLY A 45 -4.08 6.61 -11.76
N VAL A 46 -4.11 5.40 -11.21
CA VAL A 46 -3.81 5.12 -9.80
C VAL A 46 -2.69 4.11 -9.63
N CYS A 47 -1.97 4.26 -8.52
CA CYS A 47 -1.28 3.18 -7.83
C CYS A 47 -2.19 2.70 -6.69
N LEU A 48 -2.45 1.40 -6.60
CA LEU A 48 -3.11 0.81 -5.44
C LEU A 48 -2.05 0.13 -4.57
N ASP A 49 -1.91 0.58 -3.33
CA ASP A 49 -0.98 0.00 -2.35
C ASP A 49 -1.76 -0.70 -1.23
N THR A 50 -1.48 -2.00 -1.04
CA THR A 50 -2.08 -2.80 0.03
C THR A 50 -1.79 -2.26 1.43
N PHE A 51 -0.59 -1.74 1.70
CA PHE A 51 -0.26 -1.12 2.98
C PHE A 51 -1.10 0.12 3.20
N ASN A 52 -1.24 0.99 2.19
CA ASN A 52 -1.99 2.22 2.37
C ASN A 52 -3.50 1.95 2.53
N ILE A 53 -4.06 1.01 1.77
CA ILE A 53 -5.48 0.63 1.90
C ILE A 53 -5.76 0.02 3.28
N ALA A 54 -5.00 -1.00 3.69
CA ALA A 54 -5.19 -1.66 4.99
C ALA A 54 -4.79 -0.74 6.15
N GLY A 55 -3.69 -0.02 6.00
CA GLY A 55 -3.16 0.95 6.97
C GLY A 55 -4.13 2.07 7.27
N ARG A 56 -4.99 2.44 6.32
CA ARG A 56 -6.01 3.47 6.55
C ARG A 56 -7.28 2.96 7.19
N VAL A 57 -7.77 1.81 6.72
CA VAL A 57 -9.12 1.31 7.04
C VAL A 57 -9.11 0.30 8.18
N TRP A 58 -8.08 -0.53 8.29
CA TRP A 58 -8.02 -1.69 9.17
C TRP A 58 -7.00 -1.53 10.31
N ALA A 59 -5.80 -1.04 10.01
CA ALA A 59 -4.72 -0.93 11.00
C ALA A 59 -4.64 0.46 11.65
N ASP A 60 -4.19 0.49 12.91
CA ASP A 60 -3.81 1.70 13.62
C ASP A 60 -2.57 1.47 14.49
N PRO A 61 -1.39 2.01 14.11
CA PRO A 61 -0.17 1.81 14.88
C PRO A 61 -0.20 2.53 16.24
N ALA A 62 -1.15 3.43 16.49
CA ALA A 62 -1.35 4.10 17.77
C ALA A 62 -2.42 3.43 18.65
N SER A 63 -3.08 2.36 18.17
CA SER A 63 -3.99 1.55 18.97
C SER A 63 -3.24 0.47 19.77
N GLY A 64 -3.73 0.12 20.96
CA GLY A 64 -3.19 -0.96 21.78
C GLY A 64 -3.32 -2.35 21.15
N ASP A 65 -4.35 -2.59 20.35
CA ASP A 65 -4.52 -3.85 19.62
C ASP A 65 -4.03 -3.80 18.16
N GLY A 66 -3.55 -2.64 17.71
CA GLY A 66 -3.04 -2.38 16.36
C GLY A 66 -4.11 -2.16 15.29
N ARG A 67 -5.39 -2.03 15.67
CA ARG A 67 -6.51 -1.95 14.71
C ARG A 67 -7.36 -0.70 14.89
N THR A 68 -8.07 -0.34 13.82
CA THR A 68 -9.18 0.60 13.89
C THR A 68 -10.42 -0.05 14.53
N PRO A 69 -11.39 0.73 15.03
CA PRO A 69 -12.71 0.19 15.39
C PRO A 69 -13.38 -0.49 14.19
N ASP A 70 -14.01 -1.64 14.42
CA ASP A 70 -14.72 -2.43 13.40
C ASP A 70 -13.88 -2.81 12.17
N ALA A 71 -12.56 -2.91 12.34
CA ALA A 71 -11.56 -3.06 11.28
C ALA A 71 -11.94 -4.08 10.19
N ASP A 72 -12.34 -5.29 10.60
CA ASP A 72 -12.67 -6.38 9.66
C ASP A 72 -13.89 -6.05 8.79
N MET A 73 -14.96 -5.52 9.39
CA MET A 73 -16.18 -5.11 8.67
C MET A 73 -15.90 -3.90 7.77
N ALA A 74 -15.19 -2.90 8.28
CA ALA A 74 -14.85 -1.69 7.53
C ALA A 74 -13.97 -2.00 6.31
N LEU A 75 -13.01 -2.91 6.45
CA LEU A 75 -12.17 -3.34 5.33
C LEU A 75 -12.99 -4.13 4.30
N ALA A 76 -13.81 -5.10 4.72
CA ALA A 76 -14.65 -5.87 3.81
C ALA A 76 -15.55 -4.97 2.96
N GLU A 77 -16.26 -4.03 3.59
CA GLU A 77 -17.10 -3.06 2.87
C GLU A 77 -16.30 -2.15 1.93
N SER A 78 -15.11 -1.72 2.37
CA SER A 78 -14.21 -0.89 1.54
C SER A 78 -13.75 -1.63 0.28
N LEU A 79 -13.37 -2.91 0.42
CA LEU A 79 -12.93 -3.76 -0.69
C LEU A 79 -14.07 -4.10 -1.65
N GLU A 80 -15.29 -4.34 -1.15
CA GLU A 80 -16.47 -4.52 -2.00
C GLU A 80 -16.75 -3.26 -2.84
N ARG A 81 -16.65 -2.07 -2.23
CA ARG A 81 -16.81 -0.80 -2.96
C ARG A 81 -15.71 -0.61 -4.00
N LEU A 82 -14.47 -0.99 -3.68
CA LEU A 82 -13.33 -0.90 -4.59
C LEU A 82 -13.60 -1.66 -5.89
N VAL A 83 -14.02 -2.92 -5.79
CA VAL A 83 -14.34 -3.76 -6.96
C VAL A 83 -15.47 -3.18 -7.81
N ARG A 84 -16.49 -2.61 -7.18
CA ARG A 84 -17.66 -2.05 -7.89
C ARG A 84 -17.38 -0.71 -8.58
N THR A 85 -16.37 0.03 -8.12
CA THR A 85 -16.23 1.45 -8.45
C THR A 85 -15.02 1.74 -9.33
N VAL A 86 -13.91 1.01 -9.14
CA VAL A 86 -12.65 1.27 -9.84
C VAL A 86 -12.66 0.63 -11.23
N ASP A 87 -12.37 1.43 -12.25
CA ASP A 87 -12.06 0.91 -13.60
C ASP A 87 -10.59 0.46 -13.62
N VAL A 88 -10.38 -0.86 -13.74
CA VAL A 88 -9.05 -1.48 -13.77
C VAL A 88 -8.14 -0.90 -14.85
N LYS A 89 -8.68 -0.33 -15.94
CA LYS A 89 -7.89 0.32 -17.01
C LYS A 89 -7.15 1.57 -16.52
N LYS A 90 -7.58 2.16 -15.40
CA LYS A 90 -6.94 3.30 -14.75
C LYS A 90 -5.99 2.87 -13.63
N VAL A 91 -5.88 1.58 -13.31
CA VAL A 91 -4.86 1.07 -12.38
C VAL A 91 -3.59 0.85 -13.18
N PHE A 92 -2.55 1.63 -12.89
CA PHE A 92 -1.31 1.58 -13.69
C PHE A 92 -0.29 0.59 -13.13
N TYR A 93 -0.21 0.49 -11.81
CA TYR A 93 0.54 -0.53 -11.09
C TYR A 93 -0.02 -0.71 -9.68
N VAL A 94 0.35 -1.82 -9.05
CA VAL A 94 -0.06 -2.19 -7.70
C VAL A 94 1.17 -2.42 -6.85
N GLN A 95 1.15 -1.94 -5.61
CA GLN A 95 2.16 -2.22 -4.60
C GLN A 95 1.60 -3.21 -3.59
N VAL A 96 2.35 -4.28 -3.32
CA VAL A 96 1.96 -5.31 -2.35
C VAL A 96 3.02 -5.43 -1.26
N VAL A 97 2.67 -5.01 -0.04
CA VAL A 97 3.52 -4.99 1.16
C VAL A 97 2.67 -4.95 2.41
N ASP A 98 3.24 -5.38 3.53
CA ASP A 98 2.63 -5.40 4.86
C ASP A 98 3.43 -4.49 5.81
N ALA A 99 3.16 -4.54 7.11
CA ALA A 99 3.91 -3.84 8.13
C ALA A 99 3.81 -4.51 9.50
N GLU A 100 4.78 -4.18 10.35
CA GLU A 100 4.93 -4.74 11.68
C GLU A 100 3.80 -4.28 12.59
N LYS A 101 3.25 -5.18 13.41
CA LYS A 101 2.42 -4.77 14.55
C LYS A 101 3.32 -4.10 15.58
N MET A 102 3.00 -2.86 15.96
CA MET A 102 3.76 -2.17 17.00
C MET A 102 3.56 -2.89 18.35
N GLU A 103 4.66 -3.20 19.03
CA GLU A 103 4.64 -3.80 20.38
C GLU A 103 4.03 -2.85 21.41
N GLN A 104 4.25 -1.55 21.21
CA GLN A 104 3.66 -0.47 21.99
C GLN A 104 3.02 0.55 21.05
N PRO A 105 1.88 1.15 21.42
CA PRO A 105 1.27 2.22 20.63
C PRO A 105 2.28 3.30 20.21
N LEU A 106 2.27 3.64 18.92
CA LEU A 106 3.11 4.68 18.33
C LEU A 106 2.57 6.07 18.72
N LEU A 107 2.89 6.46 19.95
CA LEU A 107 2.49 7.68 20.65
C LEU A 107 3.75 8.40 21.19
N PRO A 108 3.64 9.63 21.75
CA PRO A 108 4.77 10.31 22.38
C PRO A 108 5.53 9.42 23.36
N GLY A 109 6.83 9.28 23.14
CA GLY A 109 7.72 8.36 23.88
C GLY A 109 8.11 7.09 23.10
N HIS A 110 7.38 6.74 22.02
CA HIS A 110 7.75 5.63 21.15
C HIS A 110 9.01 5.99 20.31
N PRO A 111 9.95 5.05 20.04
CA PRO A 111 11.18 5.33 19.29
C PRO A 111 10.97 5.89 17.87
N PHE A 112 9.83 5.56 17.25
CA PHE A 112 9.44 6.07 15.92
C PHE A 112 8.53 7.31 15.98
N HIS A 113 8.17 7.79 17.17
CA HIS A 113 7.32 8.98 17.29
C HIS A 113 8.08 10.23 16.82
N VAL A 114 7.41 11.06 16.02
CA VAL A 114 7.94 12.36 15.59
C VAL A 114 6.84 13.39 15.77
N ASP A 115 7.14 14.46 16.51
CA ASP A 115 6.16 15.52 16.79
C ASP A 115 5.66 16.16 15.49
N GLY A 116 4.33 16.32 15.39
CA GLY A 116 3.67 16.85 14.20
C GLY A 116 3.54 15.87 13.03
N GLN A 117 4.02 14.62 13.15
CA GLN A 117 3.82 13.60 12.13
C GLN A 117 2.71 12.62 12.53
N PRO A 118 1.80 12.24 11.60
CA PRO A 118 0.84 11.19 11.87
C PRO A 118 1.55 9.85 12.19
N PRO A 119 1.09 9.06 13.18
CA PRO A 119 1.70 7.77 13.52
C PRO A 119 1.86 6.82 12.33
N ARG A 120 0.87 6.80 11.41
CA ARG A 120 0.92 6.01 10.17
C ARG A 120 2.10 6.39 9.25
N MET A 121 2.52 7.65 9.24
CA MET A 121 3.69 8.10 8.46
C MET A 121 4.98 7.53 9.07
N SER A 122 5.17 7.66 10.38
CA SER A 122 6.32 7.10 11.09
C SER A 122 6.38 5.58 10.93
N TRP A 123 5.22 4.92 11.08
CA TRP A 123 5.09 3.49 10.91
C TRP A 123 5.48 3.04 9.50
N SER A 124 4.91 3.70 8.48
CA SER A 124 5.23 3.42 7.08
C SER A 124 6.71 3.60 6.75
N ARG A 125 7.42 4.53 7.39
CA ARG A 125 8.84 4.80 7.08
C ARG A 125 9.81 3.82 7.74
N ASN A 126 9.38 3.15 8.81
CA ASN A 126 10.29 2.40 9.68
C ASN A 126 9.98 0.91 9.75
N ALA A 127 8.75 0.50 9.44
CA ALA A 127 8.23 -0.80 9.84
C ALA A 127 7.35 -1.46 8.78
N ARG A 128 7.52 -1.16 7.48
CA ARG A 128 6.95 -2.03 6.44
C ARG A 128 7.69 -3.36 6.38
N THR A 129 6.97 -4.39 5.95
CA THR A 129 7.45 -5.76 5.72
C THR A 129 6.95 -6.23 4.35
N PHE A 130 7.49 -7.34 3.84
CA PHE A 130 6.86 -8.03 2.71
C PHE A 130 5.69 -8.89 3.21
N LEU A 131 4.83 -9.33 2.29
CA LEU A 131 3.73 -10.24 2.63
C LEU A 131 4.28 -11.50 3.29
N TYR A 132 3.48 -12.08 4.18
CA TYR A 132 3.74 -13.35 4.88
C TYR A 132 4.91 -13.33 5.89
N GLU A 133 5.59 -12.20 6.08
CA GLU A 133 6.70 -12.07 7.05
C GLU A 133 6.20 -11.95 8.50
N THR A 134 5.38 -12.91 8.93
CA THR A 134 4.81 -12.99 10.29
C THR A 134 5.90 -13.19 11.35
N ASP A 135 7.02 -13.83 10.99
CA ASP A 135 8.24 -13.92 11.80
C ASP A 135 8.92 -12.56 12.01
N ARG A 136 8.53 -11.54 11.24
CA ARG A 136 8.97 -10.15 11.33
C ARG A 136 7.84 -9.21 11.75
N GLY A 137 6.71 -9.74 12.20
CA GLY A 137 5.61 -8.95 12.74
C GLY A 137 4.56 -8.49 11.72
N ALA A 138 4.64 -8.92 10.45
CA ALA A 138 3.57 -8.70 9.48
C ALA A 138 2.22 -9.20 10.05
N TYR A 139 1.17 -8.37 9.99
CA TYR A 139 -0.11 -8.70 10.64
C TYR A 139 -1.36 -8.17 9.93
N MET A 140 -1.23 -7.30 8.94
CA MET A 140 -2.40 -6.76 8.27
C MET A 140 -3.00 -7.79 7.30
N PRO A 141 -4.30 -7.69 6.99
CA PRO A 141 -4.97 -8.56 6.01
C PRO A 141 -4.62 -8.18 4.55
N VAL A 142 -3.35 -7.87 4.24
CA VAL A 142 -2.93 -7.37 2.92
C VAL A 142 -3.00 -8.41 1.82
N VAL A 143 -2.95 -9.71 2.16
CA VAL A 143 -3.19 -10.80 1.20
C VAL A 143 -4.62 -10.74 0.66
N GLU A 144 -5.60 -10.40 1.50
CA GLU A 144 -6.98 -10.24 1.05
C GLU A 144 -7.15 -8.98 0.19
N VAL A 145 -6.50 -7.86 0.57
CA VAL A 145 -6.47 -6.65 -0.27
C VAL A 145 -5.85 -6.97 -1.65
N ALA A 146 -4.73 -7.70 -1.68
CA ALA A 146 -4.09 -8.13 -2.92
C ALA A 146 -5.00 -9.06 -3.73
N ARG A 147 -5.68 -10.03 -3.10
CA ARG A 147 -6.67 -10.92 -3.77
C ARG A 147 -7.78 -10.12 -4.44
N VAL A 148 -8.33 -9.13 -3.74
CA VAL A 148 -9.39 -8.27 -4.28
C VAL A 148 -8.91 -7.46 -5.49
N ILE A 149 -7.68 -6.94 -5.46
CA ILE A 149 -7.13 -6.19 -6.59
C ILE A 149 -6.80 -7.13 -7.76
N LEU A 150 -6.06 -8.22 -7.51
CA LEU A 150 -5.54 -9.09 -8.57
C LEU A 150 -6.62 -9.98 -9.17
N LYS A 151 -7.53 -10.53 -8.36
CA LYS A 151 -8.61 -11.44 -8.83
C LYS A 151 -9.96 -10.73 -8.93
N GLY A 152 -10.29 -9.87 -7.97
CA GLY A 152 -11.58 -9.15 -7.95
C GLY A 152 -11.68 -8.09 -9.04
N LEU A 153 -10.72 -7.16 -9.10
CA LEU A 153 -10.61 -6.18 -10.21
C LEU A 153 -10.04 -6.79 -11.49
N LYS A 154 -9.46 -8.00 -11.42
CA LYS A 154 -8.76 -8.66 -12.53
C LYS A 154 -7.58 -7.83 -13.06
N TYR A 155 -6.79 -7.30 -12.13
CA TYR A 155 -5.58 -6.57 -12.49
C TYR A 155 -4.46 -7.52 -12.91
N GLU A 156 -3.93 -7.34 -14.12
CA GLU A 156 -2.89 -8.20 -14.73
C GLU A 156 -1.59 -7.44 -15.06
N GLY A 157 -1.45 -6.20 -14.58
CA GLY A 157 -0.28 -5.37 -14.87
C GLY A 157 0.86 -5.53 -13.86
N TRP A 158 1.71 -4.51 -13.75
CA TRP A 158 2.88 -4.52 -12.89
C TRP A 158 2.53 -4.54 -11.40
N VAL A 159 3.12 -5.49 -10.69
CA VAL A 159 3.11 -5.57 -9.23
C VAL A 159 4.51 -5.24 -8.71
N SER A 160 4.61 -4.32 -7.76
CA SER A 160 5.85 -3.94 -7.10
C SER A 160 5.82 -4.22 -5.61
N MET A 161 7.00 -4.41 -5.02
CA MET A 161 7.20 -4.76 -3.61
C MET A 161 7.88 -3.57 -2.91
N GLU A 162 7.11 -2.54 -2.54
CA GLU A 162 7.64 -1.29 -1.99
C GLU A 162 7.90 -1.38 -0.48
N LEU A 163 9.15 -1.65 -0.12
CA LEU A 163 9.58 -1.68 1.27
C LEU A 163 10.06 -0.29 1.73
N PHE A 164 9.54 0.15 2.87
CA PHE A 164 10.09 1.24 3.69
C PHE A 164 10.28 0.73 5.12
N SER A 165 11.51 0.35 5.43
CA SER A 165 11.86 -0.22 6.72
C SER A 165 13.17 0.38 7.22
N ARG A 166 13.30 0.48 8.54
CA ARG A 166 14.58 0.84 9.20
C ARG A 166 15.73 -0.05 8.75
N THR A 167 15.46 -1.30 8.35
CA THR A 167 16.47 -2.25 7.86
C THR A 167 17.12 -1.81 6.56
N MET A 168 16.54 -0.84 5.82
CA MET A 168 17.14 -0.29 4.61
C MET A 168 18.31 0.65 4.91
N ALA A 169 18.42 1.15 6.14
CA ALA A 169 19.54 1.97 6.60
C ALA A 169 20.68 1.14 7.20
N ASP A 170 20.53 -0.19 7.26
CA ASP A 170 21.59 -1.08 7.73
C ASP A 170 22.77 -1.04 6.73
N PRO A 171 24.00 -0.76 7.19
CA PRO A 171 25.16 -0.63 6.31
C PRO A 171 25.65 -1.98 5.74
N ASP A 172 25.09 -3.12 6.16
CA ASP A 172 25.45 -4.43 5.62
C ASP A 172 25.22 -4.47 4.10
N PRO A 173 26.26 -4.72 3.28
CA PRO A 173 26.15 -4.71 1.83
C PRO A 173 25.24 -5.81 1.27
N THR A 174 24.84 -6.79 2.09
CA THR A 174 23.91 -7.86 1.71
C THR A 174 22.45 -7.42 1.76
N VAL A 175 22.12 -6.28 2.38
CA VAL A 175 20.74 -5.78 2.55
C VAL A 175 19.96 -5.72 1.24
N PRO A 176 20.47 -5.14 0.13
CA PRO A 176 19.73 -5.11 -1.13
C PRO A 176 19.40 -6.51 -1.67
N ARG A 177 20.35 -7.47 -1.55
CA ARG A 177 20.16 -8.86 -1.97
C ARG A 177 19.16 -9.58 -1.08
N SER A 178 19.27 -9.40 0.23
CA SER A 178 18.37 -10.01 1.20
C SER A 178 16.93 -9.51 0.99
N HIS A 179 16.73 -8.21 0.82
CA HIS A 179 15.41 -7.63 0.55
C HIS A 179 14.83 -8.09 -0.79
N SER A 180 15.61 -8.15 -1.86
CA SER A 180 15.09 -8.63 -3.16
C SER A 180 14.71 -10.11 -3.10
N GLN A 181 15.47 -10.95 -2.38
CA GLN A 181 15.11 -12.35 -2.17
C GLN A 181 13.85 -12.50 -1.32
N ARG A 182 13.67 -11.67 -0.29
CA ARG A 182 12.45 -11.64 0.53
C ARG A 182 11.23 -11.23 -0.31
N ALA A 183 11.37 -10.18 -1.12
CA ALA A 183 10.35 -9.72 -2.05
C ALA A 183 9.92 -10.80 -3.06
N ILE A 184 10.89 -11.50 -3.67
CA ILE A 184 10.61 -12.59 -4.62
C ILE A 184 9.88 -13.75 -3.93
N ARG A 185 10.32 -14.17 -2.73
CA ARG A 185 9.62 -15.22 -1.98
C ARG A 185 8.18 -14.86 -1.66
N ALA A 186 7.94 -13.61 -1.23
CA ALA A 186 6.59 -13.12 -0.95
C ALA A 186 5.71 -13.13 -2.22
N TRP A 187 6.27 -12.72 -3.37
CA TRP A 187 5.57 -12.79 -4.66
C TRP A 187 5.26 -14.22 -5.10
N GLU A 188 6.24 -15.12 -5.06
CA GLU A 188 6.06 -16.53 -5.44
C GLU A 188 4.97 -17.20 -4.60
N GLN A 189 4.95 -16.90 -3.30
CA GLN A 189 3.90 -17.40 -2.40
C GLN A 189 2.54 -16.80 -2.74
N LEU A 190 2.44 -15.49 -2.97
CA LEU A 190 1.18 -14.83 -3.35
C LEU A 190 0.66 -15.37 -4.68
N ALA A 191 1.50 -15.47 -5.70
CA ALA A 191 1.15 -16.00 -7.01
C ALA A 191 0.65 -17.44 -6.93
N LYS A 192 1.30 -18.28 -6.12
CA LYS A 192 0.84 -19.65 -5.85
C LYS A 192 -0.50 -19.69 -5.13
N GLU A 193 -0.71 -18.84 -4.12
CA GLU A 193 -1.96 -18.81 -3.34
C GLU A 193 -3.15 -18.29 -4.16
N LEU A 194 -2.89 -17.37 -5.10
CA LEU A 194 -3.91 -16.71 -5.90
C LEU A 194 -4.11 -17.32 -7.29
N ASP A 195 -3.30 -18.31 -7.68
CA ASP A 195 -3.31 -18.92 -9.00
C ASP A 195 -3.20 -17.85 -10.10
N LEU A 196 -2.07 -17.11 -10.07
CA LEU A 196 -1.72 -16.03 -11.02
C LEU A 196 -0.82 -16.51 -12.16
#